data_AF-W1QF57-F1
#
_entry.id   AF-W1QF57-F1
#
_cell.length_a   1.000
_cell.length_b   1.000
_cell.length_c   1.000
_cell.angle_alpha   90.00
_cell.angle_beta   90.00
_cell.angle_gamma   90.00
#
_symmetry.space_group_name_H-M   'P 1'
#
loop_
_entity.id
_entity.type
_entity.pdbx_description
1 polymer ?
#
loop_
_entity_poly.entity_id
_entity_poly.type
_entity_poly.pdbx_seq_one_letter_code
_entity_poly.pdbx_strand_id
1 'polypeptide(L)'
;MSSFVPAQFSSFTTNFDFDKLKTDTTSSFQSRLRSLRSPQDFFDFRRMSKPSGIFEVQQRVNFNLTYFSSNYILITGIICCYCILTNLLLFFILAADVLIVYLTQLLFKNSDELQFRGFKLSKSAIYSTLLLINLPLLFVANPFTTLIWLATASAAVVLPHAVLMEKPIDASFAEVV
;
A
#
# COMPACT_ATOMS: atom_id res chain seq x y z
N MET A 1 47.22 17.24 0.58
CA MET A 1 46.00 18.09 0.63
C MET A 1 44.84 17.22 0.16
N SER A 2 43.97 16.82 1.08
CA SER A 2 42.92 15.83 0.88
C SER A 2 41.79 16.42 0.01
N SER A 3 41.52 15.85 -1.16
CA SER A 3 40.37 16.24 -1.97
C SER A 3 39.09 15.72 -1.32
N PHE A 4 38.25 16.63 -0.83
CA PHE A 4 36.88 16.30 -0.47
C PHE A 4 36.11 16.05 -1.76
N VAL A 5 35.74 14.79 -1.98
CA VAL A 5 34.79 14.38 -3.03
C VAL A 5 33.38 14.64 -2.48
N PRO A 6 32.59 15.56 -3.04
CA PRO A 6 31.20 15.73 -2.61
C PRO A 6 30.41 14.46 -2.93
N ALA A 7 29.65 13.96 -1.96
CA ALA A 7 28.80 12.79 -2.09
C ALA A 7 27.86 12.94 -3.31
N GLN A 8 27.78 11.89 -4.13
CA GLN A 8 26.98 11.80 -5.35
C GLN A 8 25.48 11.79 -5.05
N PHE A 9 24.90 12.95 -4.73
CA PHE A 9 23.45 13.14 -4.66
C PHE A 9 22.78 13.17 -6.06
N SER A 10 23.54 13.21 -7.15
CA SER A 10 23.00 13.30 -8.53
C SER A 10 22.41 11.97 -9.04
N SER A 11 22.70 10.85 -8.39
CA SER A 11 22.26 9.52 -8.85
C SER A 11 20.83 9.16 -8.43
N PHE A 12 20.20 9.96 -7.56
CA PHE A 12 18.82 9.76 -7.12
C PHE A 12 17.78 10.42 -8.04
N THR A 13 18.22 11.26 -8.98
CA THR A 13 17.36 12.11 -9.82
C THR A 13 17.26 11.65 -11.28
N THR A 14 18.00 10.64 -11.71
CA THR A 14 17.89 10.08 -13.06
C THR A 14 16.64 9.22 -13.19
N ASN A 15 15.55 9.88 -13.58
CA ASN A 15 14.37 9.31 -14.24
C ASN A 15 13.63 8.23 -13.44
N PHE A 16 12.85 8.69 -12.45
CA PHE A 16 11.72 7.90 -11.97
C PHE A 16 10.73 7.70 -13.13
N ASP A 17 10.80 6.53 -13.77
CA ASP A 17 10.05 6.19 -14.97
C ASP A 17 8.58 5.89 -14.62
N PHE A 18 7.76 6.94 -14.63
CA PHE A 18 6.34 6.86 -14.32
C PHE A 18 5.56 5.92 -15.25
N ASP A 19 6.05 5.69 -16.46
CA ASP A 19 5.39 4.80 -17.42
C ASP A 19 5.60 3.34 -17.09
N LYS A 20 6.78 2.98 -16.54
CA LYS A 20 7.00 1.67 -15.94
C LYS A 20 6.11 1.44 -14.74
N LEU A 21 5.98 2.42 -13.85
CA LEU A 21 5.11 2.30 -12.68
C LEU A 21 3.64 2.11 -13.05
N LYS A 22 3.13 2.82 -14.07
CA LYS A 22 1.76 2.62 -14.55
C LYS A 22 1.55 1.22 -15.15
N THR A 23 2.52 0.74 -15.93
CA THR A 23 2.44 -0.58 -16.57
C THR A 23 2.55 -1.72 -15.56
N ASP A 24 3.45 -1.59 -14.58
CA ASP A 24 3.64 -2.57 -13.52
C ASP A 24 2.46 -2.59 -12.52
N THR A 25 1.89 -1.43 -12.21
CA THR A 25 0.73 -1.33 -11.30
C THR A 25 -0.54 -1.89 -11.93
N THR A 26 -0.78 -1.63 -13.22
CA THR A 26 -1.99 -2.12 -13.90
C THR A 26 -1.97 -3.64 -14.10
N SER A 27 -0.83 -4.19 -14.51
CA SER A 27 -0.65 -5.63 -14.70
C SER A 27 -0.71 -6.40 -13.38
N SER A 28 -0.11 -5.87 -12.30
CA SER A 28 -0.17 -6.48 -10.97
C SER A 28 -1.55 -6.38 -10.32
N PHE A 29 -2.29 -5.28 -10.54
CA PHE A 29 -3.66 -5.18 -10.06
C PHE A 29 -4.59 -6.17 -10.78
N GLN A 30 -4.42 -6.33 -12.09
CA GLN A 30 -5.20 -7.29 -12.89
C GLN A 30 -4.91 -8.74 -12.49
N SER A 31 -3.66 -9.09 -12.16
CA SER A 31 -3.35 -10.43 -11.66
C SER A 31 -3.92 -10.69 -10.27
N ARG A 32 -3.86 -9.69 -9.37
CA ARG A 32 -4.46 -9.74 -8.03
C ARG A 32 -5.98 -9.87 -8.06
N LEU A 33 -6.64 -9.15 -8.97
CA LEU A 33 -8.09 -9.27 -9.21
C LEU A 33 -8.47 -10.67 -9.73
N ARG A 34 -7.67 -11.25 -10.63
CA ARG A 34 -7.90 -12.60 -11.15
C ARG A 34 -7.68 -13.69 -10.09
N SER A 35 -6.82 -13.43 -9.09
CA SER A 35 -6.61 -14.31 -7.95
C SER A 35 -7.59 -14.07 -6.79
N LEU A 36 -8.62 -13.23 -6.96
CA LEU A 36 -9.70 -13.13 -5.99
C LEU A 36 -10.51 -14.43 -6.01
N ARG A 37 -10.68 -15.00 -4.82
CA ARG A 37 -11.54 -16.17 -4.64
C ARG A 37 -12.98 -15.70 -4.43
N SER A 38 -13.95 -16.50 -4.87
CA SER A 38 -15.35 -16.15 -4.76
C SER A 38 -15.70 -15.79 -3.30
N PRO A 39 -16.45 -14.70 -3.05
CA PRO A 39 -16.85 -14.34 -1.69
C PRO A 39 -17.61 -15.45 -0.98
N GLN A 40 -18.30 -16.32 -1.73
CA GLN A 40 -19.00 -17.49 -1.21
C GLN A 40 -18.05 -18.53 -0.61
N ASP A 41 -16.85 -18.72 -1.18
CA ASP A 41 -15.84 -19.65 -0.64
C ASP A 41 -15.06 -19.02 0.52
N PHE A 42 -14.92 -17.69 0.52
CA PHE A 42 -14.33 -16.95 1.64
C PHE A 42 -15.23 -16.99 2.88
N PHE A 43 -16.53 -16.75 2.74
CA PHE A 43 -17.50 -16.76 3.85
C PHE A 43 -18.24 -18.11 3.98
N ASP A 44 -17.58 -19.24 3.72
CA ASP A 44 -18.20 -20.55 3.95
C ASP A 44 -18.17 -20.91 5.45
N PHE A 45 -19.17 -20.41 6.18
CA PHE A 45 -19.35 -20.68 7.62
C PHE A 45 -19.47 -22.17 7.96
N ARG A 46 -19.73 -23.04 6.98
CA ARG A 46 -19.83 -24.49 7.19
C ARG A 46 -18.46 -25.15 7.35
N ARG A 47 -17.40 -24.49 6.85
CA ARG A 47 -16.00 -24.92 6.98
C ARG A 47 -15.28 -24.27 8.16
N MET A 48 -15.97 -23.45 8.93
CA MET A 48 -15.40 -22.86 10.13
C MET A 48 -15.44 -23.88 11.27
N SER A 49 -14.28 -24.21 11.81
CA SER A 49 -14.19 -25.08 12.98
C SER A 49 -13.17 -24.56 13.97
N LYS A 50 -13.34 -24.97 15.23
CA LYS A 50 -12.38 -24.63 16.28
C LYS A 50 -11.13 -25.50 16.10
N PRO A 51 -9.93 -24.90 15.99
CA PRO A 51 -8.70 -25.67 15.89
C PRO A 51 -8.45 -26.46 17.18
N SER A 52 -7.95 -27.68 17.01
CA SER A 52 -7.72 -28.65 18.09
C SER A 52 -6.49 -28.29 18.94
N GLY A 53 -5.55 -27.51 18.38
CA GLY A 53 -4.34 -27.07 19.06
C GLY A 53 -3.53 -26.03 18.27
N ILE A 54 -2.46 -25.50 18.89
CA ILE A 54 -1.63 -24.40 18.36
C ILE A 54 -0.91 -24.80 17.05
N PHE A 55 -0.51 -26.07 16.91
CA PHE A 55 0.12 -26.56 15.68
C PHE A 55 -0.83 -26.47 14.47
N GLU A 56 -2.10 -26.83 14.69
CA GLU A 56 -3.14 -26.73 13.67
C GLU A 56 -3.44 -25.26 13.31
N VAL A 57 -3.45 -24.37 14.31
CA VAL A 57 -3.58 -22.91 14.10
C VAL A 57 -2.50 -22.41 13.13
N GLN A 58 -1.23 -22.73 13.38
CA GLN A 58 -0.12 -22.28 12.53
C GLN A 58 -0.26 -22.82 11.09
N GLN A 59 -0.64 -24.08 10.95
CA GLN A 59 -0.86 -24.69 9.63
C GLN A 59 -2.03 -24.06 8.87
N ARG A 60 -3.16 -23.79 9.54
CA ARG A 60 -4.34 -23.12 8.96
C ARG A 60 -4.00 -21.70 8.54
N VAL A 61 -3.31 -20.94 9.39
CA VAL A 61 -2.91 -19.56 9.07
C VAL A 61 -2.01 -19.51 7.84
N ASN A 62 -0.93 -20.30 7.78
CA ASN A 62 -0.01 -20.28 6.64
C ASN A 62 -0.69 -20.66 5.32
N PHE A 63 -1.56 -21.68 5.36
CA PHE A 63 -2.33 -22.09 4.20
C PHE A 63 -3.33 -21.01 3.77
N ASN A 64 -4.18 -20.55 4.70
CA ASN A 64 -5.26 -19.62 4.40
C ASN A 64 -4.77 -18.23 4.00
N LEU A 65 -3.67 -17.73 4.58
CA LEU A 65 -3.05 -16.45 4.17
C LEU A 65 -2.60 -16.47 2.71
N THR A 66 -2.11 -17.62 2.25
CA THR A 66 -1.71 -17.81 0.84
C THR A 66 -2.93 -18.02 -0.04
N TYR A 67 -3.85 -18.88 0.39
CA TYR A 67 -5.05 -19.27 -0.37
C TYR A 67 -6.01 -18.09 -0.61
N PHE A 68 -6.25 -17.26 0.41
CA PHE A 68 -7.14 -16.09 0.36
C PHE A 68 -6.38 -14.76 0.29
N SER A 69 -5.12 -14.76 -0.16
CA SER A 69 -4.25 -13.57 -0.16
C SER A 69 -4.91 -12.32 -0.77
N SER A 70 -5.54 -12.44 -1.93
CA SER A 70 -6.22 -11.34 -2.62
C SER A 70 -7.40 -10.79 -1.82
N ASN A 71 -8.18 -11.66 -1.17
CA ASN A 71 -9.34 -11.27 -0.38
C ASN A 71 -8.90 -10.53 0.89
N TYR A 72 -7.82 -10.98 1.55
CA TYR A 72 -7.25 -10.29 2.70
C TYR A 72 -6.63 -8.94 2.33
N ILE A 73 -5.98 -8.82 1.17
CA ILE A 73 -5.49 -7.53 0.66
C ILE A 73 -6.66 -6.57 0.42
N LEU A 74 -7.77 -7.05 -0.16
CA LEU A 74 -8.96 -6.24 -0.40
C LEU A 74 -9.55 -5.73 0.93
N ILE A 75 -9.75 -6.61 1.91
CA ILE A 75 -10.28 -6.23 3.23
C ILE A 75 -9.35 -5.23 3.92
N THR A 76 -8.04 -5.49 3.91
CA THR A 76 -7.04 -4.59 4.48
C THR A 76 -7.04 -3.23 3.77
N GLY A 77 -7.25 -3.21 2.45
CA GLY A 77 -7.39 -1.99 1.66
C GLY A 77 -8.64 -1.17 2.04
N ILE A 78 -9.77 -1.84 2.30
CA ILE A 78 -10.99 -1.18 2.81
C ILE A 78 -10.73 -0.58 4.19
N ILE A 79 -10.09 -1.33 5.10
CA ILE A 79 -9.72 -0.83 6.44
C ILE A 79 -8.73 0.34 6.32
N CYS A 80 -7.78 0.28 5.39
CA CYS A 80 -6.84 1.38 5.12
C CYS A 80 -7.57 2.65 4.71
N CYS A 81 -8.52 2.54 3.77
CA CYS A 81 -9.36 3.67 3.36
C CYS A 81 -10.13 4.24 4.57
N TYR A 82 -10.73 3.38 5.40
CA TYR A 82 -11.40 3.80 6.63
C TYR A 82 -10.46 4.53 7.62
N CYS A 83 -9.25 4.01 7.84
CA CYS A 83 -8.25 4.63 8.72
C CYS A 83 -7.83 6.03 8.23
N ILE A 84 -7.64 6.19 6.92
CA ILE A 84 -7.32 7.48 6.31
C ILE A 84 -8.49 8.45 6.47
N LEU A 85 -9.72 8.01 6.16
CA LEU A 85 -10.91 8.86 6.26
C LEU A 85 -11.24 9.30 7.69
N THR A 86 -10.96 8.44 8.68
CA THR A 86 -11.18 8.77 10.09
C THR A 86 -10.19 9.81 10.60
N ASN A 87 -8.98 9.85 10.04
CA ASN A 87 -8.00 10.91 10.29
C ASN A 87 -8.09 11.98 9.19
N LEU A 88 -9.07 12.87 9.33
CA LEU A 88 -9.35 13.93 8.33
C LEU A 88 -8.12 14.75 7.97
N LEU A 89 -7.24 15.05 8.93
CA LEU A 89 -6.02 15.82 8.71
C LEU A 89 -5.09 15.06 7.75
N LEU A 90 -4.84 13.77 8.02
CA LEU A 90 -4.04 12.91 7.15
C LEU A 90 -4.67 12.78 5.75
N PHE A 91 -6.00 12.61 5.67
CA PHE A 91 -6.72 12.59 4.41
C PHE A 91 -6.49 13.87 3.60
N PHE A 92 -6.65 15.06 4.20
CA PHE A 92 -6.46 16.32 3.50
C PHE A 92 -5.02 16.55 3.04
N ILE A 93 -4.02 16.16 3.84
CA ILE A 93 -2.60 16.22 3.41
C ILE A 93 -2.39 15.36 2.17
N LEU A 94 -2.81 14.08 2.22
CA LEU A 94 -2.62 13.17 1.09
C LEU A 94 -3.40 13.62 -0.15
N ALA A 95 -4.62 14.12 0.01
CA ALA A 95 -5.42 14.64 -1.09
C ALA A 95 -4.77 15.88 -1.72
N ALA A 96 -4.25 16.80 -0.91
CA ALA A 96 -3.53 17.97 -1.37
C ALA A 96 -2.24 17.58 -2.11
N ASP A 97 -1.49 16.60 -1.61
CA ASP A 97 -0.28 16.09 -2.26
C ASP A 97 -0.57 15.51 -3.64
N VAL A 98 -1.57 14.65 -3.73
CA VAL A 98 -2.01 14.07 -5.01
C VAL A 98 -2.43 15.17 -5.98
N LEU A 99 -3.17 16.17 -5.51
CA LEU A 99 -3.60 17.29 -6.34
C LEU A 99 -2.42 18.13 -6.82
N ILE A 100 -1.47 18.47 -5.95
CA ILE A 100 -0.28 19.27 -6.31
C ILE A 100 0.59 18.53 -7.30
N VAL A 101 0.82 17.23 -7.10
CA VAL A 101 1.58 16.39 -8.04
C VAL A 101 0.87 16.30 -9.38
N TYR A 102 -0.45 16.07 -9.38
CA TYR A 102 -1.26 16.01 -10.60
C TYR A 102 -1.24 17.33 -11.39
N LEU A 103 -1.44 18.46 -10.69
CA LEU A 103 -1.35 19.79 -11.29
C LEU A 103 0.05 20.06 -11.83
N THR A 104 1.10 19.70 -11.08
CA THR A 104 2.50 19.85 -11.53
C THR A 104 2.74 19.06 -12.82
N GLN A 105 2.27 17.81 -12.90
CA GLN A 105 2.37 17.02 -14.12
C GLN A 105 1.59 17.66 -15.30
N LEU A 106 0.40 18.19 -15.04
CA LEU A 106 -0.42 18.84 -16.07
C LEU A 106 0.19 20.15 -16.58
N LEU A 107 0.72 20.98 -15.68
CA LEU A 107 1.33 22.27 -16.00
C LEU A 107 2.67 22.11 -16.71
N PHE A 108 3.53 21.22 -16.21
CA PHE A 108 4.89 21.09 -16.70
C PHE A 108 5.04 20.11 -17.87
N LYS A 109 4.16 19.11 -18.01
CA LYS A 109 4.25 18.05 -19.02
C LYS A 109 5.69 17.50 -19.12
N ASN A 110 6.31 17.62 -20.30
CA ASN A 110 7.67 17.14 -20.60
C ASN A 110 8.77 18.15 -20.26
N SER A 111 8.43 19.36 -19.82
CA SER A 111 9.40 20.41 -19.50
C SER A 111 9.65 20.45 -17.99
N ASP A 112 10.89 20.63 -17.54
CA ASP A 112 11.21 20.66 -16.11
C ASP A 112 11.20 22.08 -15.51
N GLU A 113 11.12 23.09 -16.37
CA GLU A 113 11.07 24.50 -16.01
C GLU A 113 9.94 25.20 -16.75
N LEU A 114 9.18 26.02 -16.03
CA LEU A 114 8.20 26.93 -16.59
C LEU A 114 8.67 28.36 -16.35
N GLN A 115 8.72 29.15 -17.42
CA GLN A 115 9.00 30.58 -17.33
C GLN A 115 7.66 31.31 -17.26
N PHE A 116 7.30 31.78 -16.07
CA PHE A 116 6.11 32.60 -15.88
C PHE A 116 6.55 34.06 -15.69
N ARG A 117 6.38 34.87 -16.74
CA ARG A 117 6.53 36.34 -16.72
C ARG A 117 7.79 36.83 -15.97
N GLY A 118 8.94 36.23 -16.26
CA GLY A 118 10.24 36.62 -15.71
C GLY A 118 10.76 35.77 -14.55
N PHE A 119 9.93 34.90 -13.96
CA PHE A 119 10.36 33.95 -12.92
C PHE A 119 10.51 32.54 -13.50
N LYS A 120 11.63 31.89 -13.18
CA LYS A 120 11.88 30.47 -13.50
C LYS A 120 11.34 29.61 -12.37
N LEU A 121 10.28 28.85 -12.61
CA LEU A 121 9.75 27.88 -11.66
C LEU A 121 10.14 26.48 -12.12
N SER A 122 10.91 25.77 -11.30
CA SER A 122 11.32 24.38 -11.57
C SER A 122 10.44 23.39 -10.80
N LYS A 123 10.21 22.20 -11.36
CA LYS A 123 9.52 21.10 -10.67
C LYS A 123 10.16 20.76 -9.32
N SER A 124 11.50 20.81 -9.26
CA SER A 124 12.25 20.51 -8.04
C SER A 124 11.91 21.47 -6.91
N ALA A 125 11.77 22.76 -7.20
CA ALA A 125 11.40 23.78 -6.22
C ALA A 125 9.99 23.54 -5.65
N ILE A 126 9.04 23.11 -6.47
CA ILE A 126 7.67 22.78 -6.03
C ILE A 126 7.72 21.59 -5.06
N TYR A 127 8.40 20.51 -5.44
CA TYR A 127 8.48 19.32 -4.58
C TYR A 127 9.31 19.53 -3.31
N SER A 128 10.36 20.34 -3.36
CA SER A 128 11.12 20.74 -2.16
C SER A 128 10.27 21.57 -1.21
N THR A 129 9.47 22.51 -1.74
CA THR A 129 8.54 23.31 -0.92
C THR A 129 7.44 22.44 -0.33
N LEU A 130 6.90 21.52 -1.12
CA LEU A 130 5.91 20.54 -0.68
C LEU A 130 6.45 19.71 0.49
N LEU A 131 7.68 19.19 0.38
CA LEU A 131 8.33 18.42 1.43
C LEU A 131 8.54 19.25 2.70
N LEU A 132 8.97 20.51 2.56
CA LEU A 132 9.20 21.41 3.70
C LEU A 132 7.92 21.70 4.48
N ILE A 133 6.78 21.83 3.78
CA ILE A 133 5.46 22.05 4.40
C ILE A 133 4.90 20.75 4.97
N ASN A 134 5.03 19.63 4.25
CA ASN A 134 4.49 18.35 4.69
C ASN A 134 5.19 17.79 5.92
N LEU A 135 6.48 18.07 6.12
CA LEU A 135 7.21 17.55 7.27
C LEU A 135 6.58 17.94 8.62
N PRO A 136 6.32 19.23 8.93
CA PRO A 136 5.60 19.61 10.14
C PRO A 136 4.14 19.17 10.14
N LEU A 137 3.45 19.21 8.99
CA LEU A 137 2.04 18.82 8.90
C LEU A 137 1.83 17.34 9.18
N LEU A 138 2.68 16.46 8.64
CA LEU A 138 2.67 15.02 8.90
C LEU A 138 3.03 14.69 10.34
N PHE A 139 3.90 15.48 10.98
CA PHE A 139 4.17 15.31 12.40
C PHE A 139 2.92 15.54 13.24
N VAL A 140 2.13 16.57 12.93
CA VAL A 140 0.83 16.82 13.60
C VAL A 140 -0.21 15.74 13.24
N ALA A 141 -0.18 15.23 12.00
CA ALA A 141 -1.11 14.20 11.52
C ALA A 141 -0.94 12.84 12.22
N ASN A 142 0.22 12.57 12.84
CA ASN A 142 0.57 11.32 13.49
C ASN A 142 0.27 10.06 12.64
N PRO A 143 0.90 9.91 11.45
CA PRO A 143 0.67 8.78 10.55
C PRO A 143 1.00 7.43 11.23
N PHE A 144 1.97 7.39 12.15
CA PHE A 144 2.34 6.18 12.88
C PHE A 144 1.18 5.57 13.67
N THR A 145 0.40 6.40 14.37
CA THR A 145 -0.78 5.93 15.10
C THR A 145 -1.80 5.33 14.14
N THR A 146 -2.00 5.96 12.98
CA THR A 146 -2.91 5.48 11.94
C THR A 146 -2.44 4.13 11.38
N LEU A 147 -1.13 3.95 11.18
CA LEU A 147 -0.54 2.69 10.72
C LEU A 147 -0.66 1.56 11.74
N ILE A 148 -0.45 1.85 13.03
CA ILE A 148 -0.64 0.86 14.10
C ILE A 148 -2.11 0.44 14.15
N TRP A 149 -3.05 1.40 14.07
CA TRP A 149 -4.48 1.10 13.99
C TRP A 149 -4.80 0.21 12.79
N LEU A 150 -4.31 0.56 11.61
CA LEU A 150 -4.48 -0.24 10.41
C LEU A 150 -3.96 -1.68 10.60
N ALA A 151 -2.75 -1.83 11.12
CA ALA A 151 -2.15 -3.15 11.36
C ALA A 151 -2.97 -3.96 12.35
N THR A 152 -3.35 -3.39 13.50
CA THR A 152 -4.14 -4.08 14.51
C THR A 152 -5.54 -4.43 14.02
N ALA A 153 -6.23 -3.51 13.33
CA ALA A 153 -7.55 -3.76 12.76
C ALA A 153 -7.51 -4.84 11.67
N SER A 154 -6.53 -4.80 10.79
CA SER A 154 -6.33 -5.84 9.77
C SER A 154 -6.04 -7.20 10.41
N ALA A 155 -5.18 -7.26 11.43
CA ALA A 155 -4.86 -8.50 12.14
C ALA A 155 -6.09 -9.06 12.87
N ALA A 156 -6.90 -8.19 13.49
CA ALA A 156 -8.12 -8.57 14.19
C ALA A 156 -9.21 -9.16 13.26
N VAL A 157 -9.16 -8.87 11.96
CA VAL A 157 -10.10 -9.44 10.98
C VAL A 157 -9.51 -10.65 10.27
N VAL A 158 -8.27 -10.54 9.79
CA VAL A 158 -7.60 -11.56 8.97
C VAL A 158 -7.22 -12.78 9.79
N LEU A 159 -6.65 -12.61 10.99
CA LEU A 159 -6.18 -13.75 11.79
C LEU A 159 -7.34 -14.64 12.26
N PRO A 160 -8.44 -14.13 12.85
CA PRO A 160 -9.55 -15.00 13.24
C PRO A 160 -10.13 -15.76 12.04
N HIS A 161 -10.27 -15.11 10.90
CA HIS A 161 -10.72 -15.77 9.67
C HIS A 161 -9.77 -16.89 9.24
N ALA A 162 -8.46 -16.61 9.21
CA ALA A 162 -7.44 -17.58 8.81
C ALA A 162 -7.30 -18.77 9.78
N VAL A 163 -7.60 -18.56 11.07
CA VAL A 163 -7.53 -19.62 12.10
C VAL A 163 -8.77 -20.51 12.07
N LEU A 164 -9.95 -19.94 11.86
CA LEU A 164 -11.21 -20.68 11.92
C LEU A 164 -11.48 -21.48 10.63
N MET A 165 -11.01 -21.00 9.48
CA MET A 165 -11.27 -21.65 8.20
C MET A 165 -10.46 -22.96 8.07
N GLU A 166 -11.16 -24.08 7.87
CA GLU A 166 -10.51 -25.36 7.59
C GLU A 166 -9.84 -25.40 6.22
N LYS A 167 -8.76 -26.17 6.12
CA LYS A 167 -8.15 -26.49 4.83
C LYS A 167 -9.14 -27.36 4.04
N PRO A 168 -9.38 -27.09 2.74
CA PRO A 168 -10.21 -27.94 1.92
C PRO A 168 -9.61 -29.35 1.83
N ILE A 169 -10.47 -30.36 1.80
CA ILE A 169 -10.13 -31.79 1.83
C ILE A 169 -9.13 -32.16 0.72
N ASP A 170 -9.22 -31.52 -0.45
CA ASP A 170 -8.32 -31.71 -1.59
C ASP A 170 -6.84 -31.38 -1.27
N ALA A 171 -6.59 -30.44 -0.35
CA ALA A 171 -5.24 -30.11 0.09
C ALA A 171 -4.65 -31.20 1.00
N SER A 172 -5.49 -31.95 1.73
CA SER A 172 -5.04 -33.07 2.56
C SER A 172 -4.64 -34.30 1.73
N PHE A 173 -5.19 -34.46 0.52
CA PHE A 173 -4.81 -35.54 -0.40
C PHE A 173 -3.53 -35.23 -1.19
N ALA A 174 -3.23 -33.95 -1.43
CA ALA A 174 -2.01 -33.53 -2.11
C ALA A 174 -0.74 -33.67 -1.24
N GLU A 175 -0.88 -33.76 0.09
CA GLU A 175 0.25 -33.92 1.03
C GLU A 175 0.65 -35.40 1.22
N VAL A 176 -0.13 -36.34 0.68
CA VAL A 176 0.08 -37.81 0.81
C VAL A 176 0.74 -38.43 -0.43
N VAL A 177 1.15 -37.63 -1.42
CA VAL A 177 1.85 -38.10 -2.64
C VAL A 177 3.28 -37.59 -2.67
#